data_AF-A0A1F2RUU0-F1
#
_entry.id   AF-A0A1F2RUU0-F1
#
_cell.length_a   1.000
_cell.length_b   1.000
_cell.length_c   1.000
_cell.angle_alpha   90.00
_cell.angle_beta   90.00
_cell.angle_gamma   90.00
#
_symmetry.space_group_name_H-M   'P 1'
#
loop_
_entity.id
_entity.type
_entity.pdbx_description
1 polymer ?
#
loop_
_entity_poly.entity_id
_entity_poly.type
_entity_poly.pdbx_seq_one_letter_code
_entity_poly.pdbx_strand_id
1 'polypeptide(L)'
;MKTLLLIMNLFPLLLSAVKAIEEAVPLPGQGKKKLDLVLDIVKSAYDAGDDLLKGFAWDKVVQVAIPMITRIVASLNDLGLFKKSVTQPAQ
;
A
#
# COMPACT_ATOMS: atom_id res chain seq x y z
N MET A 1 -20.25 -11.24 2.07
CA MET A 1 -20.48 -9.83 2.41
C MET A 1 -19.35 -9.21 3.23
N LYS A 2 -18.91 -9.83 4.35
CA LYS A 2 -17.81 -9.32 5.19
C LYS A 2 -16.51 -8.98 4.42
N THR A 3 -16.10 -9.83 3.48
CA THR A 3 -14.90 -9.55 2.64
C THR A 3 -15.05 -8.32 1.74
N LEU A 4 -16.25 -8.04 1.22
CA LEU A 4 -16.50 -6.83 0.43
C LEU A 4 -16.38 -5.58 1.30
N LEU A 5 -16.91 -5.64 2.53
CA LEU A 5 -16.73 -4.56 3.52
C LEU A 5 -15.25 -4.35 3.85
N LEU A 6 -14.48 -5.43 4.05
CA LEU A 6 -13.03 -5.34 4.25
C LEU A 6 -12.36 -4.62 3.08
N ILE A 7 -12.65 -5.02 1.84
CA ILE A 7 -12.08 -4.40 0.63
C ILE A 7 -12.44 -2.91 0.56
N MET A 8 -13.70 -2.56 0.80
CA MET A 8 -14.17 -1.16 0.73
C MET A 8 -13.49 -0.24 1.76
N ASN A 9 -13.14 -0.77 2.93
CA ASN A 9 -12.41 -0.01 3.95
C ASN A 9 -10.90 -0.01 3.71
N LEU A 10 -10.33 -1.12 3.23
CA LEU A 10 -8.89 -1.26 3.04
C LEU A 10 -8.41 -0.50 1.80
N PHE A 11 -9.20 -0.47 0.73
CA PHE A 11 -8.84 0.21 -0.52
C PHE A 11 -8.44 1.70 -0.33
N PRO A 12 -9.27 2.58 0.27
CA PRO A 12 -8.91 3.99 0.44
C PRO A 12 -7.69 4.17 1.35
N LEU A 13 -7.57 3.35 2.41
CA LEU A 13 -6.42 3.36 3.31
C LEU A 13 -5.13 3.01 2.57
N LEU A 14 -5.13 1.92 1.81
CA LEU A 14 -3.97 1.47 1.03
C LEU A 14 -3.59 2.48 -0.05
N LEU A 15 -4.57 3.06 -0.74
CA LEU A 15 -4.33 4.09 -1.75
C LEU A 15 -3.63 5.31 -1.15
N SER A 16 -4.11 5.78 0.01
CA SER A 16 -3.51 6.90 0.73
C SER A 16 -2.10 6.57 1.21
N ALA A 17 -1.90 5.41 1.83
CA ALA A 17 -0.60 4.97 2.34
C ALA A 17 0.44 4.84 1.22
N VAL A 18 0.07 4.23 0.10
CA VAL A 18 0.95 4.06 -1.07
C VAL A 18 1.36 5.42 -1.63
N LYS A 19 0.42 6.37 -1.76
CA LYS A 19 0.73 7.74 -2.21
C LYS A 19 1.66 8.46 -1.23
N ALA A 20 1.35 8.43 0.06
CA ALA A 20 2.14 9.09 1.10
C ALA A 20 3.57 8.56 1.15
N ILE A 21 3.76 7.24 1.01
CA ILE A 21 5.10 6.63 0.98
C ILE A 21 5.86 7.02 -0.28
N GLU A 22 5.19 7.07 -1.44
CA GLU A 22 5.86 7.51 -2.66
C GLU A 22 6.31 8.98 -2.55
N GLU A 23 5.47 9.84 -1.98
CA GLU A 23 5.78 11.25 -1.75
C GLU A 23 6.93 11.43 -0.74
N ALA A 24 6.93 10.67 0.35
CA ALA A 24 7.96 10.75 1.39
C ALA A 24 9.30 10.12 0.97
N VAL A 25 9.26 9.06 0.15
CA VAL A 25 10.43 8.28 -0.25
C VAL A 25 10.41 8.02 -1.77
N PRO A 26 10.73 9.01 -2.62
CA PRO A 26 10.78 8.88 -4.08
C PRO A 26 12.07 8.19 -4.55
N LEU A 27 12.41 7.04 -3.97
CA LEU A 27 13.58 6.25 -4.33
C LEU A 27 13.19 5.17 -5.36
N PRO A 28 13.72 5.23 -6.59
CA PRO A 28 13.46 4.21 -7.61
C PRO A 28 14.11 2.88 -7.20
N GLY A 29 13.56 1.76 -7.66
CA GLY A 29 14.12 0.43 -7.42
C GLY A 29 13.93 -0.15 -6.01
N GLN A 30 13.33 0.60 -5.07
CA GLN A 30 13.08 0.15 -3.69
C GLN A 30 11.64 -0.31 -3.44
N GLY A 31 10.97 -0.84 -4.48
CA GLY A 31 9.55 -1.24 -4.41
C GLY A 31 9.24 -2.22 -3.27
N LYS A 32 10.15 -3.16 -2.99
CA LYS A 32 9.99 -4.10 -1.85
C LYS A 32 9.94 -3.35 -0.51
N LYS A 33 10.90 -2.46 -0.23
CA LYS A 33 10.92 -1.68 1.02
C LYS A 33 9.70 -0.76 1.15
N LYS A 34 9.23 -0.18 0.05
CA LYS A 34 7.99 0.62 0.05
C LYS A 34 6.77 -0.24 0.40
N LEU A 35 6.66 -1.43 -0.20
CA LEU A 35 5.62 -2.39 0.13
C LEU A 35 5.68 -2.82 1.59
N ASP A 36 6.87 -3.16 2.10
CA ASP A 36 7.08 -3.54 3.49
C ASP A 36 6.60 -2.41 4.43
N LEU A 37 6.94 -1.15 4.12
CA LEU A 37 6.47 0.01 4.89
C LEU A 37 4.95 0.20 4.83
N VAL A 38 4.31 0.02 3.66
CA VAL A 38 2.84 0.04 3.55
C VAL A 38 2.24 -1.04 4.47
N LEU A 39 2.79 -2.25 4.44
CA LEU A 39 2.31 -3.37 5.25
C LEU A 39 2.51 -3.12 6.74
N ASP A 40 3.62 -2.50 7.16
CA ASP A 40 3.89 -2.14 8.55
C ASP A 40 2.90 -1.09 9.07
N ILE A 41 2.54 -0.11 8.23
CA ILE A 41 1.51 0.90 8.57
C ILE A 41 0.15 0.22 8.71
N VAL A 42 -0.21 -0.66 7.76
CA VAL A 42 -1.47 -1.42 7.81
C VAL A 42 -1.51 -2.31 9.04
N LYS A 43 -0.39 -2.93 9.40
CA LYS A 43 -0.26 -3.74 10.62
C LYS A 43 -0.45 -2.90 11.88
N SER A 44 0.18 -1.73 11.95
CA SER A 44 0.03 -0.80 13.07
C SER A 44 -1.44 -0.35 13.22
N ALA A 45 -2.12 -0.06 12.10
CA ALA A 45 -3.53 0.29 12.09
C ALA A 45 -4.44 -0.88 12.47
N TYR A 46 -4.10 -2.11 12.08
CA TYR A 46 -4.81 -3.32 12.47
C TYR A 46 -4.66 -3.60 13.97
N ASP A 47 -3.45 -3.49 14.51
CA ASP A 47 -3.16 -3.75 15.91
C ASP A 47 -3.83 -2.68 16.82
N ALA A 48 -3.84 -1.41 16.38
CA ALA A 48 -4.49 -0.29 17.07
C ALA A 48 -6.01 -0.16 16.82
N GLY A 49 -6.54 -0.83 15.81
CA GLY A 49 -7.93 -0.67 15.35
C GLY A 49 -8.98 -1.37 16.21
N ASP A 50 -10.24 -1.00 15.95
CA ASP A 50 -11.44 -1.58 16.57
C ASP A 50 -11.82 -2.96 15.99
N ASP A 51 -12.83 -3.59 16.60
CA ASP A 51 -13.34 -4.94 16.32
C ASP A 51 -13.61 -5.27 14.84
N LEU A 52 -13.79 -4.27 13.97
CA LEU A 52 -14.07 -4.50 12.55
C LEU A 52 -12.89 -5.14 11.81
N LEU A 53 -11.65 -4.65 12.04
CA LEU A 53 -10.45 -5.25 11.45
C LEU A 53 -10.06 -6.52 12.20
N LYS A 54 -10.18 -6.52 13.53
CA LYS A 54 -9.98 -7.70 14.38
C LYS A 54 -10.98 -8.83 14.11
N GLY A 55 -12.11 -8.52 13.46
CA GLY A 55 -13.07 -9.49 12.93
C GLY A 55 -12.54 -10.33 11.76
N PHE A 56 -11.35 -10.03 11.25
CA PHE A 56 -10.62 -10.83 10.27
C PHE A 56 -9.25 -11.20 10.82
N ALA A 57 -8.84 -12.46 10.64
CA ALA A 57 -7.46 -12.84 10.95
C ALA A 57 -6.47 -12.01 10.12
N TRP A 58 -5.34 -11.63 10.72
CA TRP A 58 -4.30 -10.84 10.07
C TRP A 58 -3.88 -11.42 8.70
N ASP A 59 -3.68 -12.74 8.61
CA ASP A 59 -3.35 -13.41 7.36
C ASP A 59 -4.38 -13.16 6.26
N LYS A 60 -5.67 -13.07 6.62
CA LYS A 60 -6.73 -12.77 5.67
C LYS A 60 -6.67 -11.33 5.18
N VAL A 61 -6.32 -10.40 6.07
CA VAL A 61 -6.11 -8.99 5.71
C VAL A 61 -4.93 -8.88 4.75
N VAL A 62 -3.80 -9.52 5.05
CA VAL A 62 -2.60 -9.52 4.20
C VAL A 62 -2.87 -10.12 2.82
N GLN A 63 -3.56 -11.27 2.75
CA GLN A 63 -3.96 -11.92 1.49
C GLN A 63 -4.80 -11.01 0.58
N VAL A 64 -5.57 -10.11 1.17
CA VAL A 64 -6.42 -9.15 0.44
C VAL A 64 -5.64 -7.87 0.12
N ALA A 65 -4.81 -7.39 1.04
CA ALA A 65 -4.02 -6.17 0.92
C ALA A 65 -2.96 -6.24 -0.18
N ILE A 66 -2.16 -7.31 -0.22
CA ILE A 66 -1.02 -7.41 -1.15
C ILE A 66 -1.46 -7.25 -2.61
N PRO A 67 -2.44 -8.01 -3.14
CA PRO A 67 -2.88 -7.85 -4.53
C PRO A 67 -3.47 -6.47 -4.82
N MET A 68 -4.12 -5.83 -3.83
CA MET A 68 -4.62 -4.46 -3.98
C MET A 68 -3.49 -3.45 -4.06
N ILE A 69 -2.47 -3.54 -3.20
CA ILE A 69 -1.29 -2.67 -3.26
C ILE A 69 -0.61 -2.81 -4.62
N THR A 70 -0.42 -4.04 -5.11
CA THR A 70 0.16 -4.28 -6.44
C THR A 70 -0.62 -3.57 -7.55
N ARG A 71 -1.96 -3.68 -7.54
CA ARG A 71 -2.82 -3.01 -8.53
C ARG A 71 -2.78 -1.50 -8.41
N ILE A 72 -2.83 -0.96 -7.19
CA ILE A 72 -2.71 0.48 -6.94
C ILE A 72 -1.38 1.00 -7.47
N VAL A 73 -0.26 0.36 -7.12
CA VAL A 73 1.08 0.74 -7.59
C VAL A 73 1.16 0.66 -9.11
N ALA A 74 0.63 -0.39 -9.75
CA ALA A 74 0.59 -0.50 -11.20
C ALA A 74 -0.20 0.65 -11.84
N SER A 75 -1.43 0.90 -11.39
CA SER A 75 -2.26 2.00 -11.89
C SER A 75 -1.60 3.36 -11.70
N LEU A 76 -0.99 3.64 -10.54
CA LEU A 76 -0.34 4.92 -10.28
C LEU A 76 0.92 5.11 -11.16
N ASN A 77 1.65 4.03 -11.45
CA ASN A 77 2.75 4.05 -12.40
C ASN A 77 2.27 4.29 -13.84
N ASP A 78 1.21 3.61 -14.26
CA ASP A 78 0.62 3.75 -15.60
C ASP A 78 0.09 5.16 -15.84
N LEU A 79 -0.48 5.79 -14.80
CA LEU A 79 -0.92 7.18 -14.80
C LEU A 79 0.23 8.19 -14.70
N GLY A 80 1.48 7.73 -14.54
CA GLY A 80 2.65 8.61 -14.40
C GLY A 80 2.68 9.44 -13.12
N LEU A 81 1.90 9.06 -12.11
CA LEU A 81 1.81 9.79 -10.84
C LEU A 81 3.04 9.59 -9.95
N PHE A 82 3.80 8.53 -10.19
CA PHE A 82 5.05 8.26 -9.49
C PHE A 82 6.23 8.88 -10.25
N LYS A 83 7.00 9.70 -9.55
CA LYS A 83 8.21 10.31 -10.09
C LYS A 83 9.25 9.20 -10.32
N LYS A 84 9.48 8.84 -11.57
CA LYS A 84 10.66 8.05 -11.93
C LYS A 84 11.87 8.97 -11.77
N SER A 85 12.65 8.78 -10.70
CA SER A 85 13.88 9.55 -10.53
C SER A 85 14.79 9.23 -11.71
N VAL A 86 14.94 10.22 -12.60
CA VAL A 86 15.89 10.17 -13.70
C VAL A 86 17.26 10.00 -13.05
N THR A 87 17.86 8.83 -13.20
CA THR A 87 19.29 8.68 -12.91
C THR A 87 19.98 9.48 -14.00
N GLN A 88 20.34 10.72 -13.70
CA GLN A 88 21.12 11.53 -14.61
C GLN A 88 22.44 10.79 -14.87
N PRO A 89 22.80 10.44 -16.11
CA PRO A 89 24.09 9.85 -16.39
C PRO A 89 25.15 10.85 -15.91
N ALA A 90 26.10 10.40 -15.11
CA ALA A 90 27.28 11.19 -14.79
C ALA A 90 27.93 11.63 -16.11
N GLN A 91 27.94 12.96 -16.33
CA GLN A 91 28.70 13.59 -17.42
C GLN A 91 30.17 13.64 -17.04
#